data_AF-A0A9N9VWU6-F1
#
_entry.id   AF-A0A9N9VWU6-F1
#
_cell.length_a   1.000
_cell.length_b   1.000
_cell.length_c   1.000
_cell.angle_alpha   90.00
_cell.angle_beta   90.00
_cell.angle_gamma   90.00
#
_symmetry.space_group_name_H-M   'P 1'
#
loop_
_entity.id
_entity.type
_entity.pdbx_description
1 polymer ?
#
loop_
_entity_poly.entity_id
_entity_poly.type
_entity_poly.pdbx_seq_one_letter_code
_entity_poly.pdbx_strand_id
1 'polypeptide(L)'
;GSRSYWRAGQAPKVTKHFLCLFHAILAAGVQLSDRPVEQRSNLFHKHLRHALNYLGTFEVVLNPTIELIQGLIVISQILQNDVNPRGAWILSGITIRSAICLGVHKKGPRPESSQLSSGDAAKLRWELYPFCLLLHLSVGNTD
;
A
#
# COMPACT_ATOMS: atom_id res chain seq x y z
N GLY A 1 45.72 24.24 -8.32
CA GLY A 1 44.35 24.54 -7.85
C GLY A 1 43.47 23.35 -8.13
N SER A 2 43.29 22.46 -7.16
CA SER A 2 42.44 21.26 -7.29
C SER A 2 41.00 21.63 -6.99
N ARG A 3 40.16 21.68 -8.03
CA ARG A 3 38.74 22.00 -7.92
C ARG A 3 37.98 20.70 -7.60
N SER A 4 37.63 20.55 -6.34
CA SER A 4 36.93 19.38 -5.78
C SER A 4 35.53 19.25 -6.38
N TYR A 5 35.27 18.15 -7.09
CA TYR A 5 33.96 17.79 -7.62
C TYR A 5 33.08 17.19 -6.52
N TRP A 6 32.50 18.04 -5.68
CA TRP A 6 31.39 17.62 -4.82
C TRP A 6 30.14 17.45 -5.69
N ARG A 7 29.92 16.23 -6.22
CA ARG A 7 28.59 15.83 -6.68
C ARG A 7 27.71 15.79 -5.43
N ALA A 8 26.95 16.87 -5.20
CA ALA A 8 25.83 16.83 -4.26
C ALA A 8 24.91 15.70 -4.73
N GLY A 9 24.98 14.54 -4.08
CA GLY A 9 24.03 13.47 -4.29
C GLY A 9 22.65 14.04 -3.98
N GLN A 10 21.78 14.14 -4.99
CA GLN A 10 20.41 14.58 -4.78
C GLN A 10 19.78 13.66 -3.74
N ALA A 11 19.34 14.23 -2.61
CA ALA A 11 18.61 13.48 -1.61
C ALA A 11 17.37 12.85 -2.27
N PRO A 12 17.02 11.59 -1.96
CA PRO A 12 15.88 10.92 -2.57
C PRO A 12 14.61 11.75 -2.35
N LYS A 13 13.90 12.06 -3.43
CA LYS A 13 12.68 12.86 -3.38
C LYS A 13 11.59 12.06 -2.68
N VAL A 14 11.16 12.51 -1.51
CA VAL A 14 10.05 11.90 -0.78
C VAL A 14 8.76 12.06 -1.59
N THR A 15 8.13 10.94 -1.95
CA THR A 15 6.90 10.92 -2.76
C THR A 15 5.66 10.86 -1.86
N LYS A 16 4.51 11.28 -2.40
CA LYS A 16 3.21 11.14 -1.70
C LYS A 16 2.90 9.66 -1.40
N HIS A 17 3.18 8.76 -2.34
CA HIS A 17 3.00 7.31 -2.17
C HIS A 17 3.85 6.74 -1.04
N PHE A 18 5.10 7.21 -0.91
CA PHE A 18 5.94 6.85 0.23
C PHE A 18 5.34 7.32 1.57
N LEU A 19 4.89 8.58 1.65
CA LEU A 19 4.24 9.11 2.87
C LEU A 19 2.95 8.36 3.19
N CYS A 20 2.17 7.97 2.19
CA CYS A 20 1.00 7.13 2.34
C CYS A 20 1.35 5.79 3.01
N LEU A 21 2.31 5.07 2.42
CA LEU A 21 2.81 3.79 2.96
C LEU A 21 3.36 3.96 4.39
N PHE A 22 4.15 4.99 4.63
CA PHE A 22 4.73 5.27 5.94
C PHE A 22 3.66 5.46 7.01
N HIS A 23 2.65 6.30 6.75
CA HIS A 23 1.55 6.50 7.68
C HIS A 23 0.68 5.25 7.85
N ALA A 24 0.51 4.44 6.80
CA ALA A 24 -0.19 3.16 6.90
C ALA A 24 0.53 2.19 7.84
N ILE A 25 1.86 2.05 7.72
CA ILE A 25 2.68 1.22 8.61
C ILE A 25 2.59 1.72 10.05
N LEU A 26 2.66 3.04 10.28
CA LEU A 26 2.51 3.60 11.61
C LEU A 26 1.12 3.32 12.20
N ALA A 27 0.06 3.40 11.41
CA ALA A 27 -1.29 3.04 11.87
C ALA A 27 -1.37 1.57 12.29
N ALA A 28 -0.80 0.64 11.51
CA ALA A 28 -0.72 -0.78 11.89
C ALA A 28 0.09 -0.97 13.18
N GLY A 29 1.25 -0.32 13.29
CA GLY A 29 2.10 -0.40 14.48
C GLY A 29 1.42 0.13 15.75
N VAL A 30 0.59 1.17 15.63
CA VAL A 30 -0.20 1.68 16.76
C VAL A 30 -1.19 0.63 17.27
N GLN A 31 -1.87 -0.12 16.38
CA GLN A 31 -2.79 -1.19 16.79
C GLN A 31 -2.10 -2.25 17.67
N LEU A 32 -0.84 -2.56 17.39
CA LEU A 32 -0.02 -3.53 18.11
C LEU A 32 0.73 -2.95 19.33
N SER A 33 0.59 -1.65 19.60
CA SER A 33 1.33 -1.00 20.70
C SER A 33 0.66 -1.20 22.06
N ASP A 34 1.48 -1.26 23.12
CA ASP A 34 1.06 -1.39 24.53
C ASP A 34 0.47 -0.10 25.13
N ARG A 35 -0.04 0.81 24.29
CA ARG A 35 -0.62 2.09 24.72
C ARG A 35 -2.03 1.89 25.27
N PRO A 36 -2.50 2.78 26.18
CA PRO A 36 -3.90 2.80 26.60
C PRO A 36 -4.86 2.90 25.40
N VAL A 37 -6.00 2.23 25.49
CA VAL A 37 -6.96 2.06 24.36
C VAL A 37 -7.35 3.39 23.71
N GLU A 38 -7.64 4.42 24.50
CA GLU A 38 -8.00 5.75 23.96
C GLU A 38 -6.86 6.42 23.21
N GLN A 39 -5.64 6.37 23.75
CA GLN A 39 -4.46 6.94 23.08
C GLN A 39 -4.13 6.18 21.79
N ARG A 40 -4.29 4.86 21.82
CA ARG A 40 -4.12 3.98 20.68
C ARG A 40 -5.11 4.33 19.57
N SER A 41 -6.41 4.43 19.89
CA SER A 41 -7.46 4.80 18.93
C SER A 41 -7.20 6.17 18.30
N ASN A 42 -6.88 7.18 19.11
CA ASN A 42 -6.62 8.54 18.62
C ASN A 42 -5.41 8.61 17.67
N LEU A 43 -4.28 7.97 18.05
CA LEU A 43 -3.09 7.93 17.21
C LEU A 43 -3.32 7.13 15.92
N PHE A 44 -4.01 6.00 16.04
CA PHE A 44 -4.40 5.17 14.92
C PHE A 44 -5.19 5.96 13.87
N HIS A 45 -6.29 6.61 14.28
CA HIS A 45 -7.13 7.39 13.37
C HIS A 45 -6.38 8.58 12.76
N LYS A 46 -5.45 9.19 13.50
CA LYS A 46 -4.59 10.26 12.98
C LYS A 46 -3.70 9.75 11.85
N HIS A 47 -2.98 8.64 12.05
CA HIS A 47 -2.12 8.07 11.01
C HIS A 47 -2.92 7.56 9.81
N LEU A 48 -4.06 6.90 10.03
CA LEU A 48 -4.96 6.46 8.96
C LEU A 48 -5.45 7.63 8.11
N ARG A 49 -5.89 8.74 8.72
CA ARG A 49 -6.31 9.94 8.00
C ARG A 49 -5.18 10.52 7.14
N HIS A 50 -3.96 10.59 7.68
CA HIS A 50 -2.81 11.05 6.90
C HIS A 50 -2.50 10.12 5.73
N ALA A 51 -2.53 8.81 5.93
CA ALA A 51 -2.32 7.83 4.86
C ALA A 51 -3.33 8.03 3.72
N LEU A 52 -4.62 8.17 4.04
CA LEU A 52 -5.68 8.41 3.06
C LEU A 52 -5.54 9.75 2.34
N ASN A 53 -5.10 10.81 3.03
CA ASN A 53 -4.86 12.12 2.41
C ASN A 53 -3.70 12.06 1.39
N TYR A 54 -2.65 11.30 1.67
CA TYR A 54 -1.53 11.12 0.75
C TYR A 54 -1.82 10.14 -0.39
N LEU A 55 -2.77 9.22 -0.18
CA LEU A 55 -3.21 8.26 -1.18
C LEU A 55 -3.73 8.95 -2.45
N GLY A 56 -4.56 9.98 -2.28
CA GLY A 56 -5.22 10.70 -3.38
C GLY A 56 -6.29 9.85 -4.08
N THR A 57 -7.51 10.38 -4.23
CA THR A 57 -8.68 9.61 -4.68
C THR A 57 -8.52 8.98 -6.07
N PHE A 58 -7.77 9.62 -6.97
CA PHE A 58 -7.59 9.16 -8.36
C PHE A 58 -6.21 8.58 -8.66
N GLU A 59 -5.20 8.80 -7.81
CA GLU A 59 -3.83 8.31 -8.03
C GLU A 59 -3.76 6.78 -8.02
N VAL A 60 -4.59 6.14 -7.19
CA VAL A 60 -4.75 4.68 -7.13
C VAL A 60 -5.18 4.05 -8.46
N VAL A 61 -5.88 4.81 -9.31
CA VAL A 61 -6.35 4.35 -10.63
C VAL A 61 -5.41 4.82 -11.74
N LEU A 62 -4.97 6.07 -11.68
CA LEU A 62 -4.28 6.73 -12.79
C LEU A 62 -2.77 6.47 -12.80
N ASN A 63 -2.13 6.39 -11.63
CA ASN A 63 -0.67 6.25 -11.50
C ASN A 63 -0.29 5.23 -10.42
N PRO A 64 -0.65 3.94 -10.57
CA PRO A 64 -0.28 2.93 -9.59
C PRO A 64 1.24 2.83 -9.46
N THR A 65 1.73 2.90 -8.23
CA THR A 65 3.15 2.67 -7.86
C THR A 65 3.26 1.51 -6.87
N ILE A 66 4.47 1.00 -6.64
CA ILE A 66 4.69 -0.11 -5.70
C ILE A 66 4.32 0.33 -4.29
N GLU A 67 4.80 1.50 -3.87
CA GLU A 67 4.58 2.07 -2.54
C GLU A 67 3.09 2.30 -2.30
N LEU A 68 2.37 2.73 -3.34
CA LEU A 68 0.92 2.88 -3.28
C LEU A 68 0.21 1.55 -3.06
N ILE A 69 0.58 0.50 -3.81
CA ILE A 69 -0.01 -0.84 -3.66
C ILE A 69 0.31 -1.40 -2.27
N GLN A 70 1.54 -1.26 -1.79
CA GLN A 70 1.92 -1.69 -0.45
C GLN A 70 1.14 -0.93 0.63
N GLY A 71 0.96 0.39 0.47
CA GLY A 71 0.19 1.20 1.40
C GLY A 71 -1.28 0.77 1.44
N LEU A 72 -1.87 0.51 0.27
CA LEU A 72 -3.23 0.01 0.15
C LEU A 72 -3.43 -1.36 0.83
N ILE A 73 -2.47 -2.28 0.69
CA ILE A 73 -2.47 -3.59 1.37
C ILE A 73 -2.50 -3.41 2.88
N VAL A 74 -1.66 -2.52 3.42
CA VAL A 74 -1.61 -2.28 4.88
C VAL A 74 -2.92 -1.65 5.37
N ILE A 75 -3.44 -0.65 4.65
CA ILE A 75 -4.70 0.02 5.00
C ILE A 75 -5.88 -0.97 4.97
N SER A 76 -5.95 -1.85 3.97
CA SER A 76 -7.06 -2.82 3.88
C SER A 76 -7.02 -3.86 5.00
N GLN A 77 -5.85 -4.30 5.47
CA GLN A 77 -5.74 -5.18 6.64
C GLN A 77 -6.19 -4.47 7.92
N ILE A 78 -5.73 -3.25 8.11
CA ILE A 78 -6.12 -2.40 9.24
C ILE A 78 -7.63 -2.20 9.31
N LEU A 79 -8.28 -1.92 8.17
CA LEU A 79 -9.72 -1.68 8.11
C LEU A 79 -10.54 -2.95 8.38
N GLN A 80 -10.02 -4.13 8.02
CA GLN A 80 -10.65 -5.42 8.33
C GLN A 80 -10.70 -5.68 9.83
N ASN A 81 -9.63 -5.31 10.55
CA ASN A 81 -9.47 -5.71 11.95
C ASN A 81 -10.36 -4.95 12.94
N ASP A 82 -10.67 -3.66 12.71
CA ASP A 82 -11.22 -2.83 13.80
C ASP A 82 -12.17 -1.69 13.37
N VAL A 83 -12.27 -1.35 12.08
CA VAL A 83 -12.84 -0.05 11.68
C VAL A 83 -14.00 -0.14 10.71
N ASN A 84 -13.80 -0.83 9.57
CA ASN A 84 -14.79 -0.83 8.49
C ASN A 84 -14.54 -2.01 7.53
N PRO A 85 -15.06 -3.20 7.84
CA PRO A 85 -14.89 -4.39 7.00
C PRO A 85 -15.40 -4.20 5.56
N ARG A 86 -16.51 -3.46 5.37
CA ARG A 86 -17.02 -3.10 4.04
C ARG A 86 -16.05 -2.21 3.27
N GLY A 87 -15.51 -1.18 3.91
CA GLY A 87 -14.50 -0.30 3.32
C GLY A 87 -13.25 -1.08 2.94
N ALA A 88 -12.83 -2.02 3.78
CA ALA A 88 -11.69 -2.87 3.52
C ALA A 88 -11.90 -3.80 2.31
N TRP A 89 -13.11 -4.32 2.12
CA TRP A 89 -13.49 -5.13 0.97
C TRP A 89 -13.40 -4.33 -0.34
N ILE A 90 -13.99 -3.12 -0.37
CA ILE A 90 -13.90 -2.21 -1.52
C ILE A 90 -12.44 -1.88 -1.82
N LEU A 91 -11.68 -1.51 -0.79
CA LEU A 91 -10.28 -1.12 -0.94
C LEU A 91 -9.41 -2.27 -1.44
N SER A 92 -9.66 -3.50 -0.96
CA SER A 92 -8.98 -4.71 -1.46
C SER A 92 -9.25 -4.92 -2.94
N GLY A 93 -10.50 -4.71 -3.40
CA GLY A 93 -10.86 -4.78 -4.81
C GLY A 93 -10.17 -3.72 -5.69
N ILE A 94 -9.97 -2.50 -5.18
CA ILE A 94 -9.19 -1.45 -5.85
C ILE A 94 -7.71 -1.87 -5.93
N THR A 95 -7.15 -2.34 -4.82
CA THR A 95 -5.76 -2.76 -4.70
C THR A 95 -5.40 -3.83 -5.74
N ILE A 96 -6.24 -4.86 -5.87
CA ILE A 96 -6.05 -5.93 -6.85
C ILE A 96 -6.03 -5.38 -8.28
N ARG A 97 -6.97 -4.48 -8.61
CA ARG A 97 -7.05 -3.85 -9.95
C ARG A 97 -5.83 -2.98 -10.22
N SER A 98 -5.39 -2.16 -9.28
CA SER A 98 -4.18 -1.34 -9.40
C SER A 98 -2.92 -2.19 -9.60
N ALA A 99 -2.81 -3.33 -8.89
CA ALA A 99 -1.72 -4.28 -9.07
C ALA A 99 -1.74 -4.96 -10.46
N ILE A 100 -2.93 -5.27 -10.98
CA ILE A 100 -3.09 -5.76 -12.36
C ILE A 100 -2.62 -4.69 -13.36
N CYS A 101 -3.00 -3.42 -13.18
CA CYS A 101 -2.54 -2.31 -14.03
C CYS A 101 -1.01 -2.14 -14.01
N LEU A 102 -0.36 -2.36 -12.87
CA LEU A 102 1.10 -2.38 -12.74
C LEU A 102 1.76 -3.63 -13.41
N GLY A 103 0.95 -4.54 -13.92
CA GLY A 103 1.37 -5.76 -14.60
C GLY A 103 1.85 -6.87 -13.67
N VAL A 104 1.53 -6.83 -12.37
CA VAL A 104 2.00 -7.83 -11.37
C VAL A 104 1.66 -9.27 -11.79
N HIS A 105 0.60 -9.44 -12.59
CA HIS A 105 0.15 -10.72 -13.14
C HIS A 105 0.98 -11.25 -14.33
N LYS A 106 1.76 -10.39 -15.02
CA LYS A 106 2.52 -10.79 -16.21
C LYS A 106 3.67 -11.72 -15.82
N LYS A 107 3.72 -12.90 -16.45
CA LYS A 107 4.84 -13.85 -16.38
C LYS A 107 5.71 -13.65 -17.62
N GLY A 108 6.97 -13.28 -17.45
CA GLY A 108 7.92 -13.12 -18.57
C GLY A 108 8.95 -12.00 -18.38
N PRO A 109 9.89 -11.83 -19.32
CA PRO A 109 10.86 -10.73 -19.32
C PRO A 109 10.11 -9.39 -19.32
N ARG A 110 10.43 -8.53 -18.36
CA ARG A 110 9.77 -7.24 -18.19
C ARG A 110 10.61 -6.17 -18.90
N PRO A 111 10.00 -5.21 -19.62
CA PRO A 111 10.75 -4.14 -20.25
C PRO A 111 11.55 -3.35 -19.22
N GLU A 112 12.75 -2.88 -19.59
CA GLU A 112 13.64 -2.13 -18.69
C GLU A 112 13.01 -0.85 -18.12
N SER A 113 12.02 -0.28 -18.83
CA SER A 113 11.23 0.87 -18.38
C SER A 113 10.19 0.56 -17.30
N SER A 114 10.11 -0.70 -16.86
CA SER A 114 9.11 -1.10 -15.89
C SER A 114 9.54 -0.76 -14.47
N GLN A 115 8.63 -0.11 -13.75
CA GLN A 115 8.81 0.28 -12.34
C GLN A 115 8.93 -0.91 -11.36
N LEU A 116 8.69 -2.14 -11.81
CA LEU A 116 8.59 -3.32 -10.93
C LEU A 116 9.60 -4.39 -11.33
N SER A 117 10.48 -4.75 -10.39
CA SER A 117 11.36 -5.91 -10.54
C SER A 117 10.55 -7.22 -10.54
N SER A 118 11.05 -8.26 -11.22
CA SER A 118 10.43 -9.60 -11.19
C SER A 118 10.31 -10.17 -9.76
N GLY A 119 11.24 -9.82 -8.87
CA GLY A 119 11.19 -10.20 -7.45
C GLY A 119 10.07 -9.52 -6.67
N ASP A 120 9.93 -8.19 -6.83
CA ASP A 120 8.87 -7.41 -6.18
C ASP A 120 7.48 -7.81 -6.67
N ALA A 121 7.36 -8.12 -7.96
CA ALA A 121 6.14 -8.68 -8.53
C ALA A 121 5.76 -10.00 -7.87
N ALA A 122 6.72 -10.90 -7.64
CA ALA A 122 6.47 -12.17 -6.99
C ALA A 122 6.02 -11.97 -5.54
N LYS A 123 6.68 -11.07 -4.80
CA LYS A 123 6.28 -10.74 -3.43
C LYS A 123 4.87 -10.17 -3.37
N LEU A 124 4.55 -9.17 -4.20
CA LEU A 124 3.21 -8.58 -4.24
C LEU A 124 2.12 -9.61 -4.60
N ARG A 125 2.42 -10.60 -5.45
CA ARG A 125 1.46 -11.68 -5.73
C ARG A 125 1.11 -12.48 -4.47
N TRP A 126 2.10 -12.80 -3.65
CA TRP A 126 1.87 -13.53 -2.40
C TRP A 126 1.11 -12.69 -1.37
N GLU A 127 1.43 -11.39 -1.26
CA GLU A 127 0.71 -10.46 -0.38
C GLU A 127 -0.74 -10.23 -0.83
N LEU A 128 -1.02 -10.30 -2.14
CA LEU A 128 -2.37 -10.10 -2.69
C LEU A 128 -3.25 -11.35 -2.65
N TYR A 129 -2.63 -12.54 -2.56
CA TYR A 129 -3.34 -13.81 -2.59
C TYR A 129 -4.44 -13.94 -1.52
N PRO A 130 -4.21 -13.54 -0.24
CA PRO A 130 -5.25 -13.59 0.78
C PRO A 130 -6.47 -12.74 0.46
N PHE A 131 -6.30 -11.55 -0.13
CA PHE A 131 -7.43 -10.71 -0.52
C PHE A 131 -8.26 -11.33 -1.64
N CYS A 132 -7.60 -11.95 -2.63
CA CYS A 132 -8.29 -12.66 -3.71
C CYS A 132 -9.09 -13.87 -3.17
N LEU A 133 -8.50 -14.63 -2.24
CA LEU A 133 -9.14 -15.77 -1.61
C LEU A 133 -10.35 -15.33 -0.77
N LEU A 134 -10.19 -14.28 0.04
CA LEU A 134 -11.25 -13.74 0.89
C LEU A 134 -12.43 -13.22 0.04
N LEU A 135 -12.15 -12.56 -1.09
CA LEU A 135 -13.18 -12.15 -2.04
C LEU A 135 -13.94 -13.34 -2.63
N HIS A 136 -13.22 -14.40 -3.02
CA HIS A 136 -13.83 -15.60 -3.59
C HIS A 136 -14.73 -16.32 -2.57
N LEU A 137 -14.25 -16.49 -1.34
CA LEU A 137 -15.03 -17.09 -0.25
C LEU A 137 -16.25 -16.26 0.13
N SER A 138 -16.13 -14.93 0.13
CA SER A 138 -17.24 -14.03 0.45
C SER A 138 -18.38 -14.10 -0.56
N VAL A 139 -18.10 -14.35 -1.84
CA VAL A 139 -19.11 -14.52 -2.89
C VAL A 139 -19.69 -15.93 -2.88
N GLY A 140 -18.89 -16.94 -2.54
CA GLY A 140 -19.36 -18.33 -2.46
C GLY A 140 -20.27 -18.64 -1.26
N ASN A 141 -20.38 -17.73 -0.29
CA ASN A 141 -21.20 -17.90 0.93
C ASN A 141 -22.53 -17.12 0.90
N THR A 142 -22.91 -16.55 -0.25
CA THR A 142 -24.18 -15.82 -0.43
C THR A 142 -25.30 -16.65 -1.08
N ASP A 143 -25.09 -17.96 -1.21
CA ASP A 143 -26.09 -18.96 -1.62
C ASP A 143 -26.45 -19.88 -0.42
#